data_AF-A0A9E3S9W4-F1
#
_entry.id   AF-A0A9E3S9W4-F1
#
_cell.length_a   1.000
_cell.length_b   1.000
_cell.length_c   1.000
_cell.angle_alpha   90.00
_cell.angle_beta   90.00
_cell.angle_gamma   90.00
#
_symmetry.space_group_name_H-M   'P 1'
#
loop_
_entity.id
_entity.type
_entity.pdbx_description
1 polymer ?
#
loop_
_entity_poly.entity_id
_entity_poly.type
_entity_poly.pdbx_seq_one_letter_code
_entity_poly.pdbx_strand_id
1 'polypeptide(L)'
;MSPYKSLTKIGLLLLISGLINYVAGLLLTNNWLFAAIQLPLYTLIAFRLAQSLGSCPLKWRRMSGYTLLILLAHSYWILFLLAYFHANPYNFNWLAYVLATAGMTAGIRFRLRYTYKRCDCQIASAAINQAFHDQLSPHTDFGHIQALITHHPALPAIIGRAFGWKPLFIGEKDKWEMNLICTGKSLVSLPHFSYGALWLKKQNANFSEVSDHLRRMHFQAGFQGLEYRKIKSGQADQKDYKISSWLSLQTTPDKQLKAYSANLRSKIQRGLRNNFDLEVGKEDLLLDFYKCYARHMRHLGSGAISKKFFSELLKHYNTEGGYARIYLLRHNKRTVGAAISLAYKGFYENGWFVTPPAWQKKYASYVLHHQMICDAISLGCHTYSFG
;
A
#
# COMPACT_ATOMS: atom_id res chain seq x y z
N MET A 1 4.38 -23.66 -3.51
CA MET A 1 4.12 -24.80 -2.61
C MET A 1 2.64 -25.10 -2.62
N SER A 2 2.23 -26.33 -2.96
CA SER A 2 0.82 -26.74 -2.93
C SER A 2 0.23 -26.55 -1.52
N PRO A 3 -0.99 -25.99 -1.39
CA PRO A 3 -1.64 -25.73 -0.10
C PRO A 3 -1.79 -27.00 0.76
N TYR A 4 -1.87 -28.18 0.13
CA TYR A 4 -2.01 -29.48 0.79
C TYR A 4 -0.79 -29.89 1.64
N LYS A 5 0.44 -29.57 1.18
CA LYS A 5 1.67 -29.86 1.92
C LYS A 5 1.87 -28.95 3.15
N SER A 6 1.17 -27.83 3.21
CA SER A 6 1.24 -26.90 4.33
C SER A 6 0.28 -27.30 5.45
N LEU A 7 -0.92 -27.77 5.12
CA LEU A 7 -1.93 -28.20 6.08
C LEU A 7 -1.50 -29.45 6.87
N THR A 8 -0.89 -30.43 6.20
CA THR A 8 -0.36 -31.65 6.84
C THR A 8 0.74 -31.37 7.85
N LYS A 9 1.65 -30.43 7.55
CA LYS A 9 2.71 -30.00 8.49
C LYS A 9 2.15 -29.27 9.71
N ILE A 10 1.10 -28.46 9.53
CA ILE A 10 0.44 -27.74 10.62
C ILE A 10 -0.27 -28.73 11.56
N GLY A 11 -1.02 -29.69 11.00
CA GLY A 11 -1.69 -30.73 11.78
C GLY A 11 -0.71 -31.55 12.62
N LEU A 12 0.40 -32.00 12.01
CA LEU A 12 1.44 -32.74 12.73
C LEU A 12 2.05 -31.95 13.89
N LEU A 13 2.30 -30.64 13.70
CA LEU A 13 2.89 -29.79 14.73
C LEU A 13 1.94 -29.58 15.91
N LEU A 14 0.63 -29.42 15.66
CA LEU A 14 -0.39 -29.34 16.70
C LEU A 14 -0.53 -30.68 17.45
N LEU A 15 -0.48 -31.81 16.76
CA LEU A 15 -0.53 -33.14 17.38
C LEU A 15 0.66 -33.40 18.30
N ILE A 16 1.88 -33.16 17.81
CA ILE A 16 3.11 -33.32 18.61
C ILE A 16 3.06 -32.42 19.84
N SER A 17 2.66 -31.16 19.67
CA SER A 17 2.54 -30.26 20.82
C SER A 17 1.48 -30.69 21.82
N GLY A 18 0.36 -31.24 21.34
CA GLY A 18 -0.70 -31.75 22.19
C GLY A 18 -0.25 -32.95 22.99
N LEU A 19 0.50 -33.87 22.36
CA LEU A 19 1.08 -35.02 23.03
C LEU A 19 2.10 -34.61 24.10
N ILE A 20 3.02 -33.70 23.77
CA ILE A 20 4.01 -33.17 24.73
C ILE A 20 3.30 -32.54 25.92
N ASN A 21 2.29 -31.70 25.67
CA ASN A 21 1.57 -31.01 26.72
C ASN A 21 0.76 -31.99 27.60
N TYR A 22 0.09 -32.95 26.97
CA TYR A 22 -0.66 -33.98 27.67
C TYR A 22 0.25 -34.84 28.55
N VAL A 23 1.35 -35.37 28.02
CA VAL A 23 2.32 -36.17 28.77
C VAL A 23 2.97 -35.37 29.90
N ALA A 24 3.31 -34.10 29.67
CA ALA A 24 3.81 -33.22 30.72
C ALA A 24 2.78 -33.03 31.85
N GLY A 25 1.49 -32.92 31.52
CA GLY A 25 0.40 -32.85 32.49
C GLY A 25 0.22 -34.13 33.30
N LEU A 26 0.56 -35.28 32.73
CA LEU A 26 0.54 -36.57 33.45
C LEU A 26 1.73 -36.73 34.40
N LEU A 27 2.92 -36.37 33.95
CA LEU A 27 4.16 -36.60 34.69
C LEU A 27 4.42 -35.56 35.79
N LEU A 28 3.96 -34.32 35.57
CA LEU A 28 4.22 -33.20 36.47
C LEU A 28 3.00 -32.94 37.35
N THR A 29 2.95 -33.65 38.48
CA THR A 29 1.90 -33.49 39.50
C THR A 29 1.91 -32.10 40.16
N ASN A 30 3.01 -31.35 40.04
CA ASN A 30 3.12 -29.99 40.53
C ASN A 30 2.57 -28.97 39.49
N ASN A 31 1.43 -28.37 39.82
CA ASN A 31 0.72 -27.39 38.99
C ASN A 31 1.60 -26.24 38.50
N TRP A 32 2.60 -25.81 39.29
CA TRP A 32 3.49 -24.72 38.91
C TRP A 32 4.52 -25.14 37.86
N LEU A 33 5.11 -26.33 38.02
CA LEU A 33 6.11 -26.87 37.10
C LEU A 33 5.50 -27.15 35.73
N PHE A 34 4.28 -27.70 35.70
CA PHE A 34 3.50 -27.87 34.49
C PHE A 34 3.17 -26.52 33.81
N ALA A 35 2.75 -25.53 34.60
CA ALA A 35 2.43 -24.20 34.08
C ALA A 35 3.66 -23.49 33.49
N ALA A 36 4.84 -23.66 34.10
CA ALA A 36 6.10 -23.07 33.63
C ALA A 36 6.49 -23.53 32.22
N ILE A 37 6.12 -24.75 31.82
CA ILE A 37 6.40 -25.30 30.48
C ILE A 37 5.48 -24.71 29.40
N GLN A 38 4.28 -24.23 29.77
CA GLN A 38 3.31 -23.70 28.80
C GLN A 38 3.84 -22.47 28.07
N LEU A 39 4.53 -21.58 28.78
CA LEU A 39 5.06 -20.34 28.21
C LEU A 39 6.04 -20.62 27.05
N PRO A 40 7.16 -21.36 27.24
CA PRO A 40 8.09 -21.65 26.14
C PRO A 40 7.47 -22.54 25.06
N LEU A 41 6.66 -23.54 25.43
CA LEU A 41 6.01 -24.44 24.48
C LEU A 41 5.12 -23.68 23.50
N TYR A 42 4.17 -22.89 24.01
CA TYR A 42 3.25 -22.12 23.17
C TYR A 42 3.92 -20.94 22.48
N THR A 43 5.02 -20.40 23.02
CA THR A 43 5.86 -19.43 22.31
C THR A 43 6.44 -20.04 21.03
N LEU A 44 7.05 -21.22 21.13
CA LEU A 44 7.68 -21.91 20.01
C LEU A 44 6.63 -22.34 18.96
N ILE A 45 5.52 -22.92 19.40
CA ILE A 45 4.44 -23.38 18.51
C ILE A 45 3.81 -22.19 17.81
N ALA A 46 3.48 -21.11 18.52
CA ALA A 46 2.90 -19.91 17.90
C ALA A 46 3.85 -19.29 16.87
N PHE A 47 5.16 -19.27 17.16
CA PHE A 47 6.16 -18.83 16.20
C PHE A 47 6.19 -19.69 14.93
N ARG A 48 6.19 -21.02 15.08
CA ARG A 48 6.22 -21.98 13.95
C ARG A 48 4.93 -22.00 13.15
N LEU A 49 3.79 -21.99 13.84
CA LEU A 49 2.46 -21.96 13.22
C LEU A 49 2.32 -20.66 12.42
N ALA A 50 2.66 -19.51 13.02
CA ALA A 50 2.69 -18.26 12.29
C ALA A 50 3.63 -18.35 11.07
N GLN A 51 4.88 -18.85 11.23
CA GLN A 51 5.84 -19.03 10.12
C GLN A 51 5.26 -19.83 8.95
N SER A 52 4.50 -20.88 9.22
CA SER A 52 3.88 -21.73 8.17
C SER A 52 2.87 -20.99 7.30
N LEU A 53 2.33 -19.86 7.77
CA LEU A 53 1.27 -19.08 7.10
C LEU A 53 1.82 -18.04 6.09
N GLY A 54 3.14 -18.05 5.82
CA GLY A 54 3.79 -17.31 4.72
C GLY A 54 4.70 -16.16 5.16
N SER A 55 4.85 -15.14 4.30
CA SER A 55 5.74 -13.98 4.59
C SER A 55 5.11 -12.62 4.25
N CYS A 56 3.84 -12.59 3.80
CA CYS A 56 3.21 -11.36 3.31
C CYS A 56 2.50 -10.57 4.44
N PRO A 57 2.91 -9.33 4.75
CA PRO A 57 2.41 -8.56 5.90
C PRO A 57 0.89 -8.34 5.94
N LEU A 58 0.24 -8.16 4.79
CA LEU A 58 -1.19 -7.83 4.70
C LEU A 58 -2.10 -9.02 5.04
N LYS A 59 -1.68 -10.25 4.71
CA LYS A 59 -2.41 -11.47 5.05
C LYS A 59 -2.31 -11.79 6.54
N TRP A 60 -1.26 -11.30 7.20
CA TRP A 60 -0.86 -11.75 8.54
C TRP A 60 -1.69 -11.17 9.68
N ARG A 61 -2.23 -9.95 9.61
CA ARG A 61 -3.05 -9.40 10.71
C ARG A 61 -4.32 -10.22 10.98
N ARG A 62 -5.01 -10.66 9.92
CA ARG A 62 -6.16 -11.57 10.05
C ARG A 62 -5.73 -12.97 10.48
N MET A 63 -4.61 -13.45 9.93
CA MET A 63 -4.10 -14.79 10.23
C MET A 63 -3.54 -14.93 11.64
N SER A 64 -2.94 -13.89 12.23
CA SER A 64 -2.51 -13.89 13.63
C SER A 64 -3.69 -14.03 14.59
N GLY A 65 -4.84 -13.45 14.25
CA GLY A 65 -6.09 -13.68 14.98
C GLY A 65 -6.53 -15.14 14.92
N TYR A 66 -6.50 -15.76 13.73
CA TYR A 66 -6.80 -17.19 13.59
C TYR A 66 -5.76 -18.09 14.28
N THR A 67 -4.48 -17.75 14.22
CA THR A 67 -3.40 -18.47 14.95
C THR A 67 -3.66 -18.46 16.45
N LEU A 68 -3.99 -17.29 17.00
CA LEU A 68 -4.33 -17.17 18.42
C LEU A 68 -5.57 -18.01 18.76
N LEU A 69 -6.65 -17.91 17.95
CA LEU A 69 -7.88 -18.66 18.19
C LEU A 69 -7.67 -20.19 18.13
N ILE A 70 -6.91 -20.69 17.15
CA ILE A 70 -6.58 -22.11 17.01
C ILE A 70 -5.80 -22.60 18.23
N LEU A 71 -4.81 -21.84 18.69
CA LEU A 71 -3.97 -22.23 19.83
C LEU A 71 -4.71 -22.12 21.16
N LEU A 72 -5.59 -21.14 21.33
CA LEU A 72 -6.47 -21.05 22.49
C LEU A 72 -7.39 -22.27 22.56
N ALA A 73 -8.05 -22.63 21.45
CA ALA A 73 -8.89 -23.82 21.38
C ALA A 73 -8.09 -25.10 21.67
N HIS A 74 -6.90 -25.24 21.09
CA HIS A 74 -6.00 -26.37 21.33
C HIS A 74 -5.59 -26.49 22.80
N SER A 75 -5.15 -25.40 23.42
CA SER A 75 -4.78 -25.39 24.85
C SER A 75 -5.94 -25.73 25.77
N TYR A 76 -7.14 -25.23 25.46
CA TYR A 76 -8.36 -25.54 26.20
C TYR A 76 -8.70 -27.03 26.11
N TRP A 77 -8.67 -27.61 24.91
CA TRP A 77 -8.97 -29.04 24.71
C TRP A 77 -8.01 -29.95 25.46
N ILE A 78 -6.71 -29.62 25.52
CA ILE A 78 -5.73 -30.43 26.26
C ILE A 78 -6.01 -30.38 27.76
N LEU A 79 -6.24 -29.19 28.30
CA LEU A 79 -6.59 -29.03 29.72
C LEU A 79 -7.91 -29.75 30.05
N PHE A 80 -8.89 -29.69 29.15
CA PHE A 80 -10.15 -30.42 29.27
C PHE A 80 -9.94 -31.93 29.27
N LEU A 81 -9.16 -32.48 28.33
CA LEU A 81 -8.89 -33.93 28.26
C LEU A 81 -8.13 -34.44 29.49
N LEU A 82 -7.17 -33.67 29.99
CA LEU A 82 -6.48 -33.98 31.25
C LEU A 82 -7.46 -34.03 32.42
N ALA A 83 -8.33 -33.03 32.56
CA ALA A 83 -9.35 -33.00 33.61
C ALA A 83 -10.36 -34.16 33.48
N TYR A 84 -10.79 -34.47 32.25
CA TYR A 84 -11.79 -35.51 31.98
C TYR A 84 -11.28 -36.92 32.24
N PHE A 85 -10.09 -37.27 31.72
CA PHE A 85 -9.58 -38.65 31.80
C PHE A 85 -8.90 -38.99 33.12
N HIS A 86 -8.37 -37.99 33.85
CA HIS A 86 -7.56 -38.25 35.04
C HIS A 86 -8.29 -37.96 36.36
N ALA A 87 -9.60 -37.71 36.32
CA ALA A 87 -10.56 -37.75 37.43
C ALA A 87 -10.00 -37.31 38.80
N ASN A 88 -9.19 -36.25 38.79
CA ASN A 88 -8.76 -35.55 39.99
C ASN A 88 -9.53 -34.22 39.99
N PRO A 89 -9.81 -33.62 41.14
CA PRO A 89 -10.35 -32.27 41.24
C PRO A 89 -9.26 -31.25 40.84
N TYR A 90 -8.67 -31.40 39.66
CA TYR A 90 -7.90 -30.38 39.00
C TYR A 90 -8.89 -29.29 38.60
N ASN A 91 -9.08 -28.35 39.52
CA ASN A 91 -9.52 -27.00 39.17
C ASN A 91 -8.76 -26.59 37.92
N PHE A 92 -9.51 -26.21 36.88
CA PHE A 92 -8.95 -25.76 35.61
C PHE A 92 -7.72 -24.90 35.86
N ASN A 93 -6.55 -25.34 35.37
CA ASN A 93 -5.28 -24.70 35.72
C ASN A 93 -5.15 -23.37 34.97
N TRP A 94 -5.75 -22.32 35.56
CA TRP A 94 -5.78 -20.97 35.02
C TRP A 94 -4.37 -20.41 34.83
N LEU A 95 -3.42 -20.75 35.70
CA LEU A 95 -2.03 -20.33 35.56
C LEU A 95 -1.40 -20.89 34.28
N ALA A 96 -1.60 -22.18 34.01
CA ALA A 96 -1.14 -22.83 32.79
C ALA A 96 -1.77 -22.19 31.53
N TYR A 97 -3.08 -21.91 31.57
CA TYR A 97 -3.77 -21.24 30.47
C TYR A 97 -3.27 -19.82 30.23
N VAL A 98 -3.09 -19.02 31.28
CA VAL A 98 -2.54 -17.66 31.20
C VAL A 98 -1.13 -17.67 30.63
N LEU A 99 -0.26 -18.56 31.11
CA LEU A 99 1.11 -18.68 30.59
C LEU A 99 1.14 -19.17 29.13
N ALA A 100 0.21 -20.06 28.74
CA ALA A 100 0.02 -20.43 27.34
C ALA A 100 -0.37 -19.21 26.49
N THR A 101 -1.36 -18.41 26.91
CA THR A 101 -1.77 -17.20 26.18
C THR A 101 -0.66 -16.15 26.06
N ALA A 102 0.11 -15.96 27.14
CA ALA A 102 1.27 -15.07 27.15
C ALA A 102 2.34 -15.55 26.17
N GLY A 103 2.60 -16.86 26.15
CA GLY A 103 3.53 -17.50 25.22
C GLY A 103 3.09 -17.37 23.77
N MET A 104 1.83 -17.66 23.46
CA MET A 104 1.25 -17.46 22.13
C MET A 104 1.43 -16.01 21.66
N THR A 105 1.10 -15.05 22.53
CA THR A 105 1.19 -13.61 22.23
C THR A 105 2.65 -13.20 22.02
N ALA A 106 3.57 -13.69 22.85
CA ALA A 106 5.00 -13.44 22.73
C ALA A 106 5.56 -14.03 21.43
N GLY A 107 5.23 -15.28 21.10
CA GLY A 107 5.66 -15.94 19.86
C GLY A 107 5.15 -15.23 18.60
N ILE A 108 3.88 -14.82 18.59
CA ILE A 108 3.29 -14.02 17.51
C ILE A 108 4.00 -12.66 17.42
N ARG A 109 4.15 -11.93 18.53
CA ARG A 109 4.84 -10.62 18.54
C ARG A 109 6.29 -10.73 18.10
N PHE A 110 7.02 -11.73 18.57
CA PHE A 110 8.41 -11.99 18.20
C PHE A 110 8.52 -12.26 16.70
N ARG A 111 7.66 -13.14 16.17
CA ARG A 111 7.59 -13.41 14.73
C ARG A 111 7.28 -12.14 13.95
N LEU A 112 6.26 -11.38 14.36
CA LEU A 112 5.89 -10.12 13.71
C LEU A 112 7.09 -9.17 13.71
N ARG A 113 7.71 -8.90 14.86
CA ARG A 113 8.84 -7.95 14.97
C ARG A 113 10.07 -8.37 14.17
N TYR A 114 10.41 -9.66 14.16
CA TYR A 114 11.62 -10.16 13.49
C TYR A 114 11.43 -10.33 11.98
N THR A 115 10.24 -10.72 11.53
CA THR A 115 9.96 -10.97 10.11
C THR A 115 9.58 -9.69 9.37
N TYR A 116 8.96 -8.72 10.06
CA TYR A 116 8.66 -7.41 9.46
C TYR A 116 9.94 -6.68 9.03
N LYS A 117 11.08 -6.94 9.70
CA LYS A 117 12.39 -6.45 9.29
C LYS A 117 13.04 -7.21 8.14
N ARG A 118 12.55 -8.41 7.77
CA ARG A 118 13.18 -9.33 6.81
C ARG A 118 12.43 -9.49 5.48
N CYS A 119 11.55 -8.56 5.12
CA CYS A 119 11.17 -8.38 3.71
C CYS A 119 12.33 -7.71 2.94
N ASP A 120 13.54 -8.26 3.06
CA ASP A 120 14.67 -7.86 2.25
C ASP A 120 14.55 -8.67 0.95
N CYS A 121 14.29 -7.96 -0.13
CA CYS A 121 14.71 -8.41 -1.45
C CYS A 121 16.18 -8.76 -1.28
N GLN A 122 16.53 -10.02 -1.46
CA GLN A 122 17.93 -10.51 -1.43
C GLN A 122 18.75 -9.96 -2.62
N ILE A 123 18.40 -8.76 -3.10
CA ILE A 123 19.06 -8.01 -4.15
C ILE A 123 20.27 -7.37 -3.47
N ALA A 124 21.45 -7.83 -3.86
CA ALA A 124 22.72 -7.32 -3.38
C ALA A 124 22.81 -5.80 -3.58
N SER A 125 23.35 -5.09 -2.59
CA SER A 125 23.52 -3.63 -2.63
C SER A 125 24.33 -3.15 -3.84
N ALA A 126 25.19 -4.00 -4.41
CA ALA A 126 25.98 -3.70 -5.59
C ALA A 126 25.14 -3.48 -6.88
N ALA A 127 23.88 -3.94 -6.91
CA ALA A 127 22.95 -3.67 -8.01
C ALA A 127 22.08 -2.41 -7.78
N ILE A 128 22.26 -1.75 -6.62
CA ILE A 128 21.53 -0.56 -6.20
C ILE A 128 22.48 0.60 -6.35
N ASN A 129 22.33 1.33 -7.45
CA ASN A 129 23.09 2.55 -7.67
C ASN A 129 22.59 3.64 -6.70
N GLN A 130 23.47 4.55 -6.28
CA GLN A 130 23.00 5.85 -5.76
C GLN A 130 22.28 6.58 -6.91
N ALA A 131 21.26 7.37 -6.60
CA ALA A 131 20.54 8.12 -7.62
C ALA A 131 21.52 9.02 -8.40
N PHE A 132 21.51 8.92 -9.73
CA PHE A 132 22.42 9.62 -10.66
C PHE A 132 21.66 10.66 -11.49
N HIS A 133 20.83 11.48 -10.83
CA HIS A 133 19.89 12.36 -11.51
C HIS A 133 20.53 13.47 -12.38
N ASP A 134 21.80 13.81 -12.15
CA ASP A 134 22.41 15.04 -12.69
C ASP A 134 22.55 15.09 -14.23
N GLN A 135 22.35 13.97 -14.94
CA GLN A 135 22.48 13.91 -16.40
C GLN A 135 21.29 13.27 -17.14
N LEU A 136 20.22 12.89 -16.43
CA LEU A 136 19.09 12.17 -17.02
C LEU A 136 17.81 13.02 -16.98
N SER A 137 17.03 12.94 -18.05
CA SER A 137 15.72 13.61 -18.13
C SER A 137 14.59 12.59 -17.93
N PRO A 138 13.48 12.97 -17.25
CA PRO A 138 12.29 12.14 -17.19
C PRO A 138 11.85 11.70 -18.59
N HIS A 139 11.55 10.41 -18.74
CA HIS A 139 11.08 9.86 -20.00
C HIS A 139 9.56 9.89 -20.05
N THR A 140 9.03 10.55 -21.07
CA THR A 140 7.62 10.52 -21.43
C THR A 140 7.53 10.28 -22.95
N ASP A 141 6.54 9.52 -23.39
CA ASP A 141 6.26 9.37 -24.82
C ASP A 141 5.58 10.64 -25.41
N PHE A 142 5.30 11.66 -24.57
CA PHE A 142 4.57 12.86 -24.95
C PHE A 142 5.49 14.08 -24.89
N GLY A 143 5.93 14.59 -26.05
CA GLY A 143 6.93 15.66 -26.13
C GLY A 143 6.59 16.97 -25.40
N HIS A 144 5.30 17.25 -25.14
CA HIS A 144 4.86 18.42 -24.38
C HIS A 144 4.87 18.21 -22.85
N ILE A 145 5.04 16.98 -22.37
CA ILE A 145 5.05 16.64 -20.94
C ILE A 145 6.48 16.42 -20.49
N GLN A 146 7.03 17.38 -19.76
CA GLN A 146 8.42 17.33 -19.28
C GLN A 146 8.63 16.26 -18.22
N ALA A 147 7.66 16.09 -17.32
CA ALA A 147 7.68 15.07 -16.29
C ALA A 147 6.25 14.78 -15.80
N LEU A 148 6.00 13.53 -15.41
CA LEU A 148 4.81 13.13 -14.66
C LEU A 148 5.00 13.35 -13.14
N ILE A 149 3.92 13.32 -12.38
CA ILE A 149 3.95 13.38 -10.90
C ILE A 149 4.81 12.28 -10.26
N THR A 150 5.01 11.15 -10.95
CA THR A 150 5.79 10.00 -10.51
C THR A 150 7.30 10.22 -10.61
N HIS A 151 7.75 11.21 -11.40
CA HIS A 151 9.16 11.58 -11.50
C HIS A 151 9.63 12.51 -10.36
N HIS A 152 8.82 12.67 -9.32
CA HIS A 152 9.23 13.41 -8.14
C HIS A 152 10.25 12.58 -7.33
N PRO A 153 11.47 13.10 -7.07
CA PRO A 153 12.57 12.34 -6.47
C PRO A 153 12.30 11.87 -5.03
N ALA A 154 11.46 12.58 -4.27
CA ALA A 154 11.08 12.17 -2.91
C ALA A 154 10.16 10.92 -2.84
N LEU A 155 9.51 10.51 -3.94
CA LEU A 155 8.48 9.46 -3.92
C LEU A 155 8.97 8.09 -3.41
N PRO A 156 10.14 7.58 -3.83
CA PRO A 156 10.64 6.32 -3.31
C PRO A 156 10.80 6.34 -1.78
N ALA A 157 11.32 7.44 -1.23
CA ALA A 157 11.49 7.62 0.21
C ALA A 157 10.14 7.74 0.95
N ILE A 158 9.17 8.44 0.37
CA ILE A 158 7.79 8.53 0.89
C ILE A 158 7.17 7.14 1.01
N ILE A 159 7.23 6.34 -0.06
CA ILE A 159 6.68 4.99 -0.08
C ILE A 159 7.42 4.10 0.93
N GLY A 160 8.75 4.21 1.00
CA GLY A 160 9.56 3.47 1.96
C GLY A 160 9.17 3.78 3.41
N ARG A 161 9.01 5.05 3.79
CA ARG A 161 8.56 5.46 5.13
C ARG A 161 7.13 4.99 5.42
N ALA A 162 6.24 5.07 4.43
CA ALA A 162 4.84 4.73 4.57
C ALA A 162 4.63 3.22 4.84
N PHE A 163 5.29 2.36 4.07
CA PHE A 163 5.03 0.92 4.07
C PHE A 163 6.14 0.07 4.68
N GLY A 164 7.33 0.64 4.91
CA GLY A 164 8.53 -0.10 5.32
C GLY A 164 9.15 -0.89 4.16
N TRP A 165 8.84 -0.53 2.92
CA TRP A 165 9.43 -1.12 1.72
C TRP A 165 10.79 -0.49 1.41
N LYS A 166 11.66 -1.25 0.74
CA LYS A 166 13.00 -0.78 0.38
C LYS A 166 12.94 -0.05 -0.97
N PRO A 167 13.24 1.25 -1.03
CA PRO A 167 13.42 1.94 -2.30
C PRO A 167 14.72 1.46 -2.96
N LEU A 168 14.69 1.35 -4.29
CA LEU A 168 15.79 0.90 -5.11
C LEU A 168 15.91 1.82 -6.32
N PHE A 169 17.13 2.21 -6.64
CA PHE A 169 17.47 2.92 -7.86
C PHE A 169 18.30 1.98 -8.72
N ILE A 170 17.81 1.71 -9.92
CA ILE A 170 18.45 0.81 -10.87
C ILE A 170 18.67 1.58 -12.14
N GLY A 171 19.86 1.47 -12.71
CA GLY A 171 20.20 2.22 -13.89
C GLY A 171 21.59 1.87 -14.38
N GLU A 172 21.93 2.44 -15.52
CA GLU A 172 23.30 2.49 -16.02
C GLU A 172 23.71 3.95 -16.07
N LYS A 173 24.86 4.24 -15.44
CA LYS A 173 25.37 5.61 -15.31
C LYS A 173 25.39 6.30 -16.68
N ASP A 174 24.90 7.53 -16.72
CA ASP A 174 24.82 8.38 -17.91
C ASP A 174 23.97 7.81 -19.07
N LYS A 175 23.14 6.77 -18.84
CA LYS A 175 22.20 6.23 -19.84
C LYS A 175 20.76 6.30 -19.39
N TRP A 176 20.45 5.65 -18.27
CA TRP A 176 19.08 5.52 -17.78
C TRP A 176 19.03 5.20 -16.29
N GLU A 177 17.90 5.54 -15.68
CA GLU A 177 17.61 5.25 -14.29
C GLU A 177 16.12 5.02 -14.08
N MET A 178 15.77 4.08 -13.21
CA MET A 178 14.40 3.77 -12.85
C MET A 178 14.23 3.68 -11.35
N ASN A 179 13.16 4.31 -10.86
CA ASN A 179 12.74 4.19 -9.46
C ASN A 179 11.91 2.92 -9.27
N LEU A 180 12.36 2.08 -8.35
CA LEU A 180 11.70 0.84 -7.97
C LEU A 180 11.49 0.76 -6.47
N ILE A 181 10.44 0.05 -6.08
CA ILE A 181 10.16 -0.30 -4.71
C ILE A 181 10.12 -1.81 -4.61
N CYS A 182 10.91 -2.34 -3.68
CA CYS A 182 10.84 -3.74 -3.34
C CYS A 182 9.76 -3.99 -2.30
N THR A 183 8.73 -4.73 -2.73
CA THR A 183 7.56 -5.09 -1.93
C THR A 183 7.70 -6.47 -1.27
N GLY A 184 8.94 -6.95 -1.14
CA GLY A 184 9.31 -8.28 -0.67
C GLY A 184 9.97 -9.08 -1.78
N LYS A 185 9.17 -9.80 -2.58
CA LYS A 185 9.69 -10.60 -3.71
C LYS A 185 9.49 -9.98 -5.08
N SER A 186 8.78 -8.86 -5.18
CA SER A 186 8.52 -8.18 -6.44
C SER A 186 9.07 -6.76 -6.43
N LEU A 187 9.53 -6.32 -7.59
CA LEU A 187 9.97 -4.95 -7.87
C LEU A 187 8.84 -4.22 -8.57
N VAL A 188 8.42 -3.09 -8.01
CA VAL A 188 7.31 -2.30 -8.56
C VAL A 188 7.77 -0.86 -8.70
N SER A 189 7.67 -0.30 -9.90
CA SER A 189 7.89 1.13 -10.09
C SER A 189 6.70 1.89 -9.51
N LEU A 190 6.92 2.47 -8.33
CA LEU A 190 6.00 3.35 -7.61
C LEU A 190 4.60 2.74 -7.38
N PRO A 191 4.47 1.76 -6.46
CA PRO A 191 3.19 1.19 -6.09
C PRO A 191 2.21 2.28 -5.65
N HIS A 192 0.92 2.06 -5.95
CA HIS A 192 -0.19 3.00 -5.71
C HIS A 192 -0.27 4.20 -6.65
N PHE A 193 0.61 4.32 -7.65
CA PHE A 193 0.53 5.32 -8.71
C PHE A 193 0.11 4.71 -10.05
N SER A 194 -0.45 5.53 -10.93
CA SER A 194 -0.87 5.10 -12.27
C SER A 194 0.30 4.77 -13.20
N TYR A 195 1.47 5.36 -12.93
CA TYR A 195 2.63 5.34 -13.82
C TYR A 195 3.88 4.89 -13.09
N GLY A 196 4.82 4.33 -13.84
CA GLY A 196 6.20 4.19 -13.37
C GLY A 196 6.97 5.52 -13.50
N ALA A 197 8.24 5.48 -13.15
CA ALA A 197 9.16 6.60 -13.37
C ALA A 197 10.50 6.09 -13.91
N LEU A 198 10.84 6.58 -15.11
CA LEU A 198 12.04 6.23 -15.86
C LEU A 198 12.69 7.53 -16.33
N TRP A 199 14.00 7.63 -16.18
CA TRP A 199 14.82 8.71 -16.70
C TRP A 199 15.76 8.15 -17.75
N LEU A 200 15.92 8.89 -18.85
CA LEU A 200 16.77 8.52 -19.98
C LEU A 200 17.63 9.72 -20.38
N LYS A 201 18.83 9.44 -20.90
CA LYS A 201 19.64 10.46 -21.58
C LYS A 201 18.98 10.80 -22.92
N LYS A 202 18.77 12.11 -23.16
CA LYS A 202 17.94 12.68 -24.24
C LYS A 202 18.18 12.14 -25.66
N GLN A 203 19.31 11.49 -25.96
CA GLN A 203 19.68 11.07 -27.32
C GLN A 203 19.83 9.55 -27.52
N ASN A 204 19.76 8.71 -26.48
CA ASN A 204 20.07 7.27 -26.56
C ASN A 204 19.02 6.33 -25.93
N ALA A 205 17.76 6.76 -25.87
CA ALA A 205 16.71 6.07 -25.16
C ALA A 205 16.15 4.84 -25.91
N ASN A 206 16.73 3.65 -25.71
CA ASN A 206 16.08 2.40 -26.12
C ASN A 206 15.53 1.63 -24.91
N PHE A 207 14.21 1.56 -24.78
CA PHE A 207 13.55 0.78 -23.72
C PHE A 207 13.93 -0.71 -23.76
N SER A 208 14.38 -1.24 -24.91
CA SER A 208 14.88 -2.61 -25.00
C SER A 208 16.11 -2.85 -24.11
N GLU A 209 17.02 -1.88 -24.01
CA GLU A 209 18.22 -1.98 -23.16
C GLU A 209 17.85 -2.06 -21.67
N VAL A 210 16.88 -1.23 -21.26
CA VAL A 210 16.29 -1.26 -19.91
C VAL A 210 15.66 -2.62 -19.64
N SER A 211 14.84 -3.12 -20.57
CA SER A 211 14.19 -4.42 -20.48
C SER A 211 15.19 -5.57 -20.36
N ASP A 212 16.25 -5.58 -21.16
CA ASP A 212 17.26 -6.64 -21.14
C ASP A 212 18.11 -6.61 -19.87
N HIS A 213 18.44 -5.43 -19.36
CA HIS A 213 19.09 -5.30 -18.05
C HIS A 213 18.20 -5.87 -16.95
N LEU A 214 16.91 -5.53 -16.94
CA LEU A 214 15.96 -6.00 -15.94
C LEU A 214 15.74 -7.52 -16.02
N ARG A 215 15.76 -8.11 -17.23
CA ARG A 215 15.75 -9.58 -17.43
C ARG A 215 17.00 -10.24 -16.86
N ARG A 216 18.20 -9.71 -17.13
CA ARG A 216 19.45 -10.24 -16.55
C ARG A 216 19.43 -10.18 -15.03
N MET A 217 18.97 -9.07 -14.47
CA MET A 217 18.83 -8.91 -13.02
C MET A 217 17.83 -9.90 -12.43
N HIS A 218 16.72 -10.20 -13.13
CA HIS A 218 15.79 -11.24 -12.71
C HIS A 218 16.47 -12.59 -12.53
N PHE A 219 17.29 -13.01 -13.52
CA PHE A 219 18.05 -14.26 -13.44
C PHE A 219 19.07 -14.29 -12.30
N GLN A 220 19.75 -13.16 -12.03
CA GLN A 220 20.78 -13.08 -11.00
C GLN A 220 20.23 -12.95 -9.58
N ALA A 221 19.19 -12.12 -9.40
CA ALA A 221 18.69 -11.74 -8.07
C ALA A 221 17.40 -12.48 -7.66
N GLY A 222 16.75 -13.20 -8.58
CA GLY A 222 15.65 -14.13 -8.27
C GLY A 222 14.37 -13.48 -7.76
N PHE A 223 14.08 -12.22 -8.12
CA PHE A 223 12.78 -11.59 -7.78
C PHE A 223 11.63 -12.26 -8.56
N GLN A 224 10.45 -12.39 -7.97
CA GLN A 224 9.30 -13.10 -8.53
C GLN A 224 8.52 -12.31 -9.60
N GLY A 225 8.63 -10.98 -9.60
CA GLY A 225 7.91 -10.15 -10.55
C GLY A 225 8.50 -8.75 -10.62
N LEU A 226 8.37 -8.16 -11.79
CA LEU A 226 8.71 -6.78 -12.07
C LEU A 226 7.50 -6.09 -12.68
N GLU A 227 7.10 -4.97 -12.11
CA GLU A 227 6.01 -4.15 -12.63
C GLU A 227 6.50 -2.74 -12.91
N TYR A 228 6.43 -2.34 -14.19
CA TYR A 228 6.64 -0.98 -14.65
C TYR A 228 5.48 -0.60 -15.56
N ARG A 229 4.74 0.45 -15.20
CA ARG A 229 3.61 0.95 -15.97
C ARG A 229 4.08 2.07 -16.89
N LYS A 230 4.35 1.70 -18.14
CA LYS A 230 4.68 2.66 -19.20
C LYS A 230 3.39 3.28 -19.75
N ILE A 231 3.36 4.61 -19.89
CA ILE A 231 2.34 5.28 -20.69
C ILE A 231 2.78 5.26 -22.14
N LYS A 232 1.90 4.83 -23.05
CA LYS A 232 2.13 4.82 -24.49
C LYS A 232 1.20 5.83 -25.16
N SER A 233 1.70 6.52 -26.18
CA SER A 233 0.88 7.30 -27.12
C SER A 233 0.57 6.46 -28.36
N GLY A 234 -0.70 6.28 -28.74
CA GLY A 234 -1.04 5.59 -29.99
C GLY A 234 -2.40 4.86 -29.96
N GLN A 235 -2.83 4.35 -31.12
CA GLN A 235 -4.01 3.49 -31.23
C GLN A 235 -3.80 2.18 -30.44
N ALA A 236 -4.86 1.77 -29.74
CA ALA A 236 -4.93 0.59 -28.91
C ALA A 236 -4.91 -0.70 -29.75
N ASP A 237 -3.80 -0.98 -30.43
CA ASP A 237 -3.63 -2.21 -31.22
C ASP A 237 -3.36 -3.43 -30.32
N GLN A 238 -3.21 -3.22 -29.00
CA GLN A 238 -3.18 -4.26 -27.98
C GLN A 238 -4.27 -4.01 -26.93
N LYS A 239 -4.75 -5.08 -26.29
CA LYS A 239 -5.59 -4.99 -25.08
C LYS A 239 -4.79 -4.31 -23.96
N ASP A 240 -4.85 -2.99 -23.90
CA ASP A 240 -4.31 -2.23 -22.79
C ASP A 240 -5.16 -2.50 -21.53
N TYR A 241 -4.48 -2.68 -20.40
CA TYR A 241 -5.13 -3.04 -19.14
C TYR A 241 -5.68 -1.82 -18.38
N LYS A 242 -5.24 -0.60 -18.74
CA LYS A 242 -5.65 0.65 -18.11
C LYS A 242 -5.54 1.82 -19.07
N ILE A 243 -6.57 2.66 -19.10
CA ILE A 243 -6.59 3.93 -19.83
C ILE A 243 -6.48 5.07 -18.80
N SER A 244 -5.60 6.03 -19.07
CA SER A 244 -5.58 7.31 -18.35
C SER A 244 -6.07 8.42 -19.27
N SER A 245 -6.88 9.32 -18.73
CA SER A 245 -7.45 10.44 -19.48
C SER A 245 -6.91 11.75 -18.92
N TRP A 246 -6.46 12.63 -19.81
CA TRP A 246 -5.88 13.92 -19.45
C TRP A 246 -6.58 15.06 -20.20
N LEU A 247 -6.54 16.23 -19.59
CA LEU A 247 -7.01 17.49 -20.16
C LEU A 247 -5.82 18.43 -20.33
N SER A 248 -5.57 18.88 -21.57
CA SER A 248 -4.68 20.01 -21.83
C SER A 248 -5.34 21.29 -21.31
N LEU A 249 -4.64 21.98 -20.42
CA LEU A 249 -5.17 23.16 -19.74
C LEU A 249 -5.01 24.42 -20.59
N GLN A 250 -6.05 25.27 -20.54
CA GLN A 250 -6.00 26.62 -21.06
C GLN A 250 -5.27 27.55 -20.08
N THR A 251 -4.85 28.73 -20.56
CA THR A 251 -4.07 29.66 -19.75
C THR A 251 -4.86 30.36 -18.65
N THR A 252 -6.20 30.35 -18.70
CA THR A 252 -7.06 30.93 -17.64
C THR A 252 -8.29 30.06 -17.38
N PRO A 253 -8.85 30.08 -16.14
CA PRO A 253 -10.08 29.38 -15.82
C PRO A 253 -11.26 29.72 -16.75
N ASP A 254 -11.41 30.99 -17.14
CA ASP A 254 -12.50 31.42 -18.04
C ASP A 254 -12.36 30.83 -19.44
N LYS A 255 -11.14 30.82 -19.99
CA LYS A 255 -10.85 30.18 -21.28
C LYS A 255 -11.11 28.67 -21.19
N GLN A 256 -10.70 28.04 -20.09
CA GLN A 256 -10.94 26.63 -19.86
C GLN A 256 -12.43 26.31 -19.81
N LEU A 257 -13.22 27.11 -19.09
CA LEU A 257 -14.66 26.93 -18.98
C LEU A 257 -15.33 27.09 -20.35
N LYS A 258 -14.94 28.10 -21.13
CA LYS A 258 -15.45 28.34 -22.50
C LYS A 258 -15.12 27.20 -23.48
N ALA A 259 -13.99 26.53 -23.31
CA ALA A 259 -13.58 25.40 -24.14
C ALA A 259 -14.43 24.13 -23.91
N TYR A 260 -15.16 24.04 -22.79
CA TYR A 260 -16.04 22.91 -22.52
C TYR A 260 -17.34 22.95 -23.33
N SER A 261 -17.86 21.75 -23.62
CA SER A 261 -19.18 21.59 -24.24
C SER A 261 -20.29 22.26 -23.41
N ALA A 262 -21.36 22.70 -24.08
CA ALA A 262 -22.49 23.37 -23.43
C ALA A 262 -23.11 22.52 -22.31
N ASN A 263 -23.19 21.20 -22.50
CA ASN A 263 -23.68 20.27 -21.48
C ASN A 263 -22.77 20.24 -20.23
N LEU A 264 -21.45 20.14 -20.42
CA LEU A 264 -20.50 20.11 -19.31
C LEU A 264 -20.53 21.43 -18.52
N ARG A 265 -20.51 22.58 -19.22
CA ARG A 265 -20.67 23.89 -18.60
C ARG A 265 -21.96 23.98 -17.78
N SER A 266 -23.08 23.51 -18.32
CA SER A 266 -24.37 23.52 -17.63
C SER A 266 -24.40 22.64 -16.37
N LYS A 267 -23.68 21.51 -16.35
CA LYS A 267 -23.54 20.67 -15.15
C LYS A 267 -22.70 21.37 -14.08
N ILE A 268 -21.58 21.99 -14.46
CA ILE A 268 -20.72 22.75 -13.55
C ILE A 268 -21.53 23.90 -12.93
N GLN A 269 -22.22 24.70 -13.75
CA GLN A 269 -23.01 25.84 -13.29
C GLN A 269 -24.16 25.43 -12.36
N ARG A 270 -24.86 24.34 -12.67
CA ARG A 270 -25.88 23.79 -11.75
C ARG A 270 -25.26 23.32 -10.43
N GLY A 271 -24.09 22.71 -10.48
CA GLY A 271 -23.34 22.30 -9.31
C GLY A 271 -22.97 23.48 -8.40
N LEU A 272 -22.42 24.55 -8.97
CA LEU A 272 -21.97 25.75 -8.24
C LEU A 272 -23.11 26.46 -7.49
N ARG A 273 -24.37 26.28 -7.90
CA ARG A 273 -25.55 26.81 -7.20
C ARG A 273 -25.92 26.06 -5.91
N ASN A 274 -25.27 24.94 -5.58
CA ASN A 274 -25.63 24.10 -4.43
C ASN A 274 -24.99 24.54 -3.09
N ASN A 275 -24.57 25.79 -2.92
CA ASN A 275 -23.94 26.30 -1.69
C ASN A 275 -22.85 25.36 -1.14
N PHE A 276 -21.96 24.92 -2.03
CA PHE A 276 -20.80 24.13 -1.64
C PHE A 276 -19.64 25.04 -1.29
N ASP A 277 -18.97 24.75 -0.18
CA ASP A 277 -17.74 25.43 0.22
C ASP A 277 -16.54 24.54 -0.06
N LEU A 278 -15.46 25.12 -0.58
CA LEU A 278 -14.21 24.40 -0.82
C LEU A 278 -13.21 24.72 0.28
N GLU A 279 -12.72 23.70 0.97
CA GLU A 279 -11.56 23.79 1.86
C GLU A 279 -10.35 23.16 1.17
N VAL A 280 -9.23 23.89 1.12
CA VAL A 280 -7.97 23.41 0.56
C VAL A 280 -6.88 23.47 1.63
N GLY A 281 -6.18 22.37 1.83
CA GLY A 281 -5.22 22.26 2.92
C GLY A 281 -4.21 21.13 2.74
N LYS A 282 -3.52 20.78 3.81
CA LYS A 282 -2.51 19.71 3.87
C LYS A 282 -2.93 18.70 4.93
N GLU A 283 -2.09 18.50 5.94
CA GLU A 283 -2.28 17.49 6.97
C GLU A 283 -3.44 17.79 7.92
N ASP A 284 -3.78 19.07 8.08
CA ASP A 284 -4.91 19.58 8.84
C ASP A 284 -6.24 18.98 8.36
N LEU A 285 -6.39 18.76 7.05
CA LEU A 285 -7.58 18.17 6.45
C LEU A 285 -7.52 16.64 6.30
N LEU A 286 -6.40 16.00 6.65
CA LEU A 286 -6.15 14.59 6.36
C LEU A 286 -7.14 13.66 7.05
N LEU A 287 -7.54 13.98 8.28
CA LEU A 287 -8.46 13.14 9.03
C LEU A 287 -9.83 13.06 8.33
N ASP A 288 -10.34 14.19 7.85
CA ASP A 288 -11.65 14.26 7.21
C ASP A 288 -11.63 13.66 5.79
N PHE A 289 -10.56 13.92 5.02
CA PHE A 289 -10.32 13.20 3.77
C PHE A 289 -10.35 11.69 3.99
N TYR A 290 -9.59 11.20 4.97
CA TYR A 290 -9.40 9.76 5.17
C TYR A 290 -10.70 9.06 5.58
N LYS A 291 -11.55 9.71 6.39
CA LYS A 291 -12.89 9.17 6.75
C LYS A 291 -13.75 8.94 5.50
N CYS A 292 -13.77 9.90 4.57
CA CYS A 292 -14.53 9.78 3.32
C CYS A 292 -13.92 8.74 2.38
N TYR A 293 -12.60 8.80 2.17
CA TYR A 293 -11.87 7.89 1.31
C TYR A 293 -11.99 6.43 1.77
N ALA A 294 -11.71 6.13 3.04
CA ALA A 294 -11.75 4.76 3.55
C ALA A 294 -13.15 4.15 3.50
N ARG A 295 -14.19 4.95 3.73
CA ARG A 295 -15.58 4.52 3.59
C ARG A 295 -15.92 4.20 2.13
N HIS A 296 -15.49 5.04 1.20
CA HIS A 296 -15.71 4.82 -0.22
C HIS A 296 -14.98 3.59 -0.74
N MET A 297 -13.72 3.39 -0.36
CA MET A 297 -12.97 2.18 -0.70
C MET A 297 -13.68 0.92 -0.20
N ARG A 298 -14.19 0.94 1.05
CA ARG A 298 -14.99 -0.16 1.59
C ARG A 298 -16.26 -0.41 0.77
N HIS A 299 -16.95 0.65 0.36
CA HIS A 299 -18.15 0.53 -0.48
C HIS A 299 -17.85 -0.10 -1.85
N LEU A 300 -16.69 0.22 -2.45
CA LEU A 300 -16.21 -0.40 -3.69
C LEU A 300 -15.66 -1.84 -3.50
N GLY A 301 -15.68 -2.39 -2.28
CA GLY A 301 -15.06 -3.69 -1.98
C GLY A 301 -13.53 -3.69 -2.02
N SER A 302 -12.90 -2.50 -2.01
CA SER A 302 -11.45 -2.32 -2.14
C SER A 302 -10.78 -1.96 -0.81
N GLY A 303 -9.51 -2.33 -0.68
CA GLY A 303 -8.71 -1.97 0.50
C GLY A 303 -8.27 -0.50 0.45
N ALA A 304 -8.59 0.28 1.49
CA ALA A 304 -8.08 1.64 1.61
C ALA A 304 -6.56 1.63 1.86
N ILE A 305 -5.84 2.51 1.17
CA ILE A 305 -4.42 2.76 1.48
C ILE A 305 -4.31 3.32 2.90
N SER A 306 -3.19 3.07 3.58
CA SER A 306 -3.00 3.51 4.97
C SER A 306 -3.02 5.04 5.09
N LYS A 307 -3.60 5.57 6.18
CA LYS A 307 -3.52 7.01 6.50
C LYS A 307 -2.07 7.51 6.59
N LYS A 308 -1.15 6.64 7.05
CA LYS A 308 0.28 6.95 7.14
C LYS A 308 0.86 7.32 5.78
N PHE A 309 0.52 6.60 4.71
CA PHE A 309 0.98 6.94 3.36
C PHE A 309 0.61 8.36 2.96
N PHE A 310 -0.64 8.76 3.15
CA PHE A 310 -1.08 10.12 2.82
C PHE A 310 -0.39 11.19 3.68
N SER A 311 -0.14 10.89 4.97
CA SER A 311 0.62 11.79 5.84
C SER A 311 2.07 11.96 5.35
N GLU A 312 2.78 10.88 5.04
CA GLU A 312 4.15 10.93 4.48
C GLU A 312 4.18 11.65 3.14
N LEU A 313 3.17 11.42 2.29
CA LEU A 313 3.03 12.07 0.99
C LEU A 313 2.89 13.59 1.15
N LEU A 314 1.97 14.07 1.99
CA LEU A 314 1.73 15.50 2.18
C LEU A 314 2.93 16.22 2.81
N LYS A 315 3.64 15.55 3.72
CA LYS A 315 4.85 16.07 4.38
C LYS A 315 6.00 16.30 3.42
N HIS A 316 6.23 15.36 2.51
CA HIS A 316 7.48 15.28 1.77
C HIS A 316 7.33 15.50 0.26
N TYR A 317 6.14 15.41 -0.31
CA TYR A 317 5.94 15.68 -1.74
C TYR A 317 5.97 17.18 -2.06
N ASN A 318 5.80 18.05 -1.07
CA ASN A 318 5.91 19.50 -1.27
C ASN A 318 7.37 20.01 -1.31
N THR A 319 8.37 19.12 -1.31
CA THR A 319 9.78 19.49 -1.51
C THR A 319 10.10 19.55 -3.00
N GLU A 320 11.25 20.11 -3.39
CA GLU A 320 11.81 19.97 -4.75
C GLU A 320 10.84 20.34 -5.92
N GLY A 321 9.94 21.30 -5.68
CA GLY A 321 9.00 21.79 -6.69
C GLY A 321 7.75 20.91 -6.88
N GLY A 322 7.51 19.94 -6.02
CA GLY A 322 6.23 19.24 -5.95
C GLY A 322 5.15 20.04 -5.20
N TYR A 323 3.90 19.75 -5.52
CA TYR A 323 2.72 20.31 -4.87
C TYR A 323 1.78 19.18 -4.50
N ALA A 324 1.36 19.12 -3.24
CA ALA A 324 0.36 18.16 -2.76
C ALA A 324 -0.66 18.85 -1.86
N ARG A 325 -1.96 18.72 -2.18
CA ARG A 325 -3.06 19.30 -1.40
C ARG A 325 -4.22 18.35 -1.25
N ILE A 326 -4.95 18.55 -0.15
CA ILE A 326 -6.26 17.98 0.10
C ILE A 326 -7.31 19.01 -0.27
N TYR A 327 -8.35 18.58 -0.98
CA TYR A 327 -9.54 19.37 -1.30
C TYR A 327 -10.74 18.70 -0.64
N LEU A 328 -11.47 19.44 0.19
CA LEU A 328 -12.73 18.99 0.79
C LEU A 328 -13.85 19.89 0.30
N LEU A 329 -14.82 19.29 -0.38
CA LEU A 329 -16.07 19.96 -0.72
C LEU A 329 -17.02 19.78 0.46
N ARG A 330 -17.48 20.88 1.05
CA ARG A 330 -18.38 20.91 2.20
C ARG A 330 -19.79 21.34 1.80
N HIS A 331 -20.78 20.80 2.49
CA HIS A 331 -22.17 21.27 2.44
C HIS A 331 -22.74 21.17 3.85
N ASN A 332 -23.13 22.29 4.46
CA ASN A 332 -23.62 22.36 5.84
C ASN A 332 -22.70 21.61 6.83
N LYS A 333 -21.40 21.93 6.81
CA LYS A 333 -20.33 21.32 7.65
C LYS A 333 -20.05 19.83 7.40
N ARG A 334 -20.70 19.19 6.41
CA ARG A 334 -20.44 17.79 6.03
C ARG A 334 -19.54 17.74 4.80
N THR A 335 -18.56 16.83 4.79
CA THR A 335 -17.76 16.54 3.59
C THR A 335 -18.59 15.76 2.57
N VAL A 336 -18.81 16.36 1.42
CA VAL A 336 -19.60 15.82 0.30
C VAL A 336 -18.73 15.46 -0.91
N GLY A 337 -17.46 15.87 -0.89
CA GLY A 337 -16.43 15.44 -1.82
C GLY A 337 -15.08 15.58 -1.16
N ALA A 338 -14.14 14.70 -1.48
CA ALA A 338 -12.77 14.82 -1.00
C ALA A 338 -11.80 14.35 -2.08
N ALA A 339 -10.65 15.02 -2.19
CA ALA A 339 -9.61 14.63 -3.10
C ALA A 339 -8.21 14.93 -2.54
N ILE A 340 -7.22 14.17 -2.98
CA ILE A 340 -5.81 14.52 -2.90
C ILE A 340 -5.30 14.65 -4.33
N SER A 341 -4.68 15.79 -4.62
CA SER A 341 -4.02 16.03 -5.90
C SER A 341 -2.55 16.32 -5.73
N LEU A 342 -1.80 15.99 -6.77
CA LEU A 342 -0.36 16.19 -6.87
C LEU A 342 -0.06 17.00 -8.12
N ALA A 343 0.94 17.87 -8.06
CA ALA A 343 1.50 18.50 -9.27
C ALA A 343 3.02 18.49 -9.24
N TYR A 344 3.61 18.27 -10.41
CA TYR A 344 5.07 18.32 -10.60
C TYR A 344 5.38 18.71 -12.04
N LYS A 345 6.25 19.72 -12.22
CA LYS A 345 6.70 20.21 -13.55
C LYS A 345 5.57 20.46 -14.55
N GLY A 346 4.45 21.03 -14.08
CA GLY A 346 3.30 21.38 -14.91
C GLY A 346 2.32 20.25 -15.21
N PHE A 347 2.59 19.02 -14.75
CA PHE A 347 1.65 17.91 -14.77
C PHE A 347 0.92 17.82 -13.43
N TYR A 348 -0.38 18.09 -13.44
CA TYR A 348 -1.27 17.97 -12.28
C TYR A 348 -2.06 16.68 -12.38
N GLU A 349 -2.18 15.91 -11.29
CA GLU A 349 -2.98 14.69 -11.25
C GLU A 349 -3.88 14.63 -10.02
N ASN A 350 -5.13 14.27 -10.27
CA ASN A 350 -6.07 13.87 -9.23
C ASN A 350 -5.82 12.40 -8.82
N GLY A 351 -4.96 12.19 -7.81
CA GLY A 351 -4.52 10.84 -7.42
C GLY A 351 -5.57 10.03 -6.65
N TRP A 352 -6.30 10.67 -5.73
CA TRP A 352 -7.33 9.99 -4.94
C TRP A 352 -8.56 10.87 -4.78
N PHE A 353 -9.69 10.42 -5.31
CA PHE A 353 -10.92 11.20 -5.40
C PHE A 353 -12.11 10.42 -4.89
N VAL A 354 -12.99 11.10 -4.16
CA VAL A 354 -14.24 10.53 -3.68
C VAL A 354 -15.35 11.57 -3.69
N THR A 355 -16.50 11.17 -4.22
CA THR A 355 -17.78 11.84 -3.98
C THR A 355 -18.83 10.78 -3.63
N PRO A 356 -19.46 10.83 -2.44
CA PRO A 356 -20.47 9.84 -2.09
C PRO A 356 -21.64 9.88 -3.10
N PRO A 357 -22.25 8.73 -3.44
CA PRO A 357 -23.30 8.64 -4.47
C PRO A 357 -24.46 9.63 -4.27
N ALA A 358 -24.85 9.89 -3.01
CA ALA A 358 -25.91 10.83 -2.67
C ALA A 358 -25.68 12.27 -3.20
N TRP A 359 -24.42 12.67 -3.39
CA TRP A 359 -24.04 14.02 -3.80
C TRP A 359 -23.72 14.13 -5.29
N GLN A 360 -23.65 13.01 -6.01
CA GLN A 360 -23.44 13.01 -7.46
C GLN A 360 -24.64 13.64 -8.20
N LYS A 361 -25.86 13.44 -7.69
CA LYS A 361 -27.09 14.07 -8.22
C LYS A 361 -27.06 15.61 -8.12
N LYS A 362 -26.27 16.16 -7.20
CA LYS A 362 -26.03 17.60 -7.03
C LYS A 362 -24.77 18.09 -7.75
N TYR A 363 -24.20 17.29 -8.65
CA TYR A 363 -23.00 17.62 -9.41
C TYR A 363 -21.77 17.96 -8.55
N ALA A 364 -21.68 17.44 -7.32
CA ALA A 364 -20.55 17.68 -6.41
C ALA A 364 -19.19 17.28 -7.04
N SER A 365 -19.15 16.19 -7.82
CA SER A 365 -17.95 15.76 -8.53
C SER A 365 -17.49 16.76 -9.58
N TYR A 366 -18.42 17.35 -10.32
CA TYR A 366 -18.13 18.38 -11.32
C TYR A 366 -17.61 19.65 -10.67
N VAL A 367 -18.19 20.07 -9.54
CA VAL A 367 -17.72 21.24 -8.79
C VAL A 367 -16.30 21.00 -8.26
N LEU A 368 -16.04 19.85 -7.64
CA LEU A 368 -14.73 19.54 -7.09
C LEU A 368 -13.65 19.46 -8.19
N HIS A 369 -13.94 18.81 -9.32
CA HIS A 369 -13.03 18.82 -10.48
C HIS A 369 -12.81 20.22 -11.03
N HIS A 370 -13.88 21.02 -11.21
CA HIS A 370 -13.77 22.39 -11.69
C HIS A 370 -12.82 23.20 -10.79
N GLN A 371 -13.00 23.11 -9.47
CA GLN A 371 -12.13 23.81 -8.52
C GLN A 371 -10.66 23.36 -8.59
N MET A 372 -10.40 22.05 -8.66
CA MET A 372 -9.04 21.53 -8.80
C MET A 372 -8.41 21.92 -10.15
N ILE A 373 -9.20 22.00 -11.23
CA ILE A 373 -8.72 22.46 -12.54
C ILE A 373 -8.38 23.95 -12.49
N CYS A 374 -9.19 24.78 -11.84
CA CYS A 374 -8.87 26.19 -11.61
C CYS A 374 -7.56 26.34 -10.82
N ASP A 375 -7.37 25.55 -9.76
CA ASP A 375 -6.13 25.56 -8.97
C ASP A 375 -4.93 25.14 -9.83
N ALA A 376 -5.05 24.06 -10.60
CA ALA A 376 -4.00 23.62 -11.53
C ALA A 376 -3.59 24.71 -12.54
N ILE A 377 -4.57 25.43 -13.12
CA ILE A 377 -4.31 26.56 -14.01
C ILE A 377 -3.60 27.70 -13.27
N SER A 378 -4.02 28.01 -12.04
CA SER A 378 -3.39 29.06 -11.22
C SER A 378 -1.94 28.75 -10.87
N LEU A 379 -1.59 27.46 -10.77
CA LEU A 379 -0.23 26.97 -10.57
C LEU A 379 0.61 26.95 -11.86
N GLY A 380 0.03 27.37 -13.00
CA GLY A 380 0.70 27.34 -14.30
C GLY A 380 0.86 25.92 -14.87
N CYS A 381 0.05 24.95 -14.44
CA CYS A 381 0.09 23.61 -15.01
C CYS A 381 -0.44 23.60 -16.44
N HIS A 382 0.17 22.77 -17.29
CA HIS A 382 -0.25 22.57 -18.69
C HIS A 382 -1.18 21.37 -18.86
N THR A 383 -1.17 20.42 -17.92
CA THR A 383 -1.95 19.17 -18.01
C THR A 383 -2.66 18.87 -16.69
N TYR A 384 -3.93 18.46 -16.78
CA TYR A 384 -4.70 17.90 -15.68
C TYR A 384 -5.06 16.43 -15.97
N SER A 385 -4.52 15.51 -15.18
CA SER A 385 -4.76 14.07 -15.25
C SER A 385 -5.88 13.63 -14.31
N PHE A 386 -6.78 12.81 -14.84
CA PHE A 386 -7.85 12.16 -14.07
C PHE A 386 -7.42 10.81 -13.46
N GLY A 387 -6.16 10.38 -13.68
CA GLY A 387 -5.56 9.16 -13.11
C GLY A 387 -5.54 7.95 -14.02
#